data_AF-A0A9J6DWQ2-F1
#
_entry.id   AF-A0A9J6DWQ2-F1
#
_cell.length_a   1.000
_cell.length_b   1.000
_cell.length_c   1.000
_cell.angle_alpha   90.00
_cell.angle_beta   90.00
_cell.angle_gamma   90.00
#
_symmetry.space_group_name_H-M   'P 1'
#
loop_
_entity.id
_entity.type
_entity.pdbx_description
1 polymer ?
#
loop_
_entity_poly.entity_id
_entity_poly.type
_entity_poly.pdbx_seq_one_letter_code
_entity_poly.pdbx_strand_id
1 'polypeptide(L)'
;MKSCPQAKKVAYNVYAQVRKSEPQLSVRAACRKVSELTGLTERSVFRIKLDVNRGTLKSPKRKRLRLPAMDDRAKTKKTRLELHDSFSLAALRRKVHQYFLRNELPTAAKLAQDVTSDSDMNMPKMSVRTMQRLLNDIGFSFRKRKRNCELLERDDIITWRRRYLRTIRQLRAQKRYVHDELCNHYMNN
;
A
#
# COMPACT_ATOMS: atom_id res chain seq x y z
N MET A 1 -8.21 12.30 20.18
CA MET A 1 -9.55 12.32 19.57
C MET A 1 -9.55 13.14 18.28
N LYS A 2 -10.18 12.65 17.20
CA LYS A 2 -10.36 13.39 15.95
C LYS A 2 -11.67 14.18 16.05
N SER A 3 -11.61 15.43 16.48
CA SER A 3 -12.79 16.29 16.67
C SER A 3 -13.25 16.93 15.34
N CYS A 4 -14.56 16.88 15.08
CA CYS A 4 -15.23 17.52 13.96
C CYS A 4 -15.05 19.06 14.00
N PRO A 5 -14.99 19.80 12.86
CA PRO A 5 -14.84 21.25 12.87
C PRO A 5 -15.84 21.99 13.76
N GLN A 6 -17.08 21.51 13.80
CA GLN A 6 -18.12 22.10 14.63
C GLN A 6 -17.78 22.00 16.12
N ALA A 7 -17.31 20.82 16.56
CA ALA A 7 -16.88 20.62 17.94
C ALA A 7 -15.63 21.43 18.29
N LYS A 8 -14.69 21.63 17.34
CA LYS A 8 -13.56 22.56 17.52
C LYS A 8 -14.04 24.00 17.69
N LYS A 9 -15.04 24.43 16.90
CA LYS A 9 -15.59 25.79 16.95
C LYS A 9 -16.33 26.05 18.27
N VAL A 10 -17.11 25.08 18.74
CA VAL A 10 -17.77 25.15 20.06
C VAL A 10 -16.73 25.28 21.17
N ALA A 11 -15.68 24.45 21.18
CA ALA A 11 -14.62 24.52 22.18
C ALA A 11 -13.89 25.88 22.20
N TYR A 12 -13.66 26.47 21.01
CA TYR A 12 -13.08 27.81 20.92
C TYR A 12 -14.02 28.90 21.42
N ASN A 13 -15.32 28.82 21.11
CA ASN A 13 -16.32 29.77 21.58
C ASN A 13 -16.42 29.76 23.11
N VAL A 14 -16.39 28.56 23.73
CA VAL A 14 -16.35 28.40 25.19
C VAL A 14 -15.08 29.03 25.77
N TYR A 15 -13.92 28.81 25.15
CA TYR A 15 -12.67 29.47 25.55
C TYR A 15 -12.75 31.00 25.45
N ALA A 16 -13.35 31.54 24.39
CA ALA A 16 -13.54 32.97 24.22
C ALA A 16 -14.47 33.58 25.28
N GLN A 17 -15.53 32.85 25.68
CA GLN A 17 -16.39 33.27 26.79
C GLN A 17 -15.65 33.26 28.14
N VAL A 18 -14.91 32.19 28.46
CA VAL A 18 -14.14 32.09 29.72
C VAL A 18 -13.12 33.22 29.83
N ARG A 19 -12.49 33.63 28.73
CA ARG A 19 -11.56 34.78 28.72
C ARG A 19 -12.24 36.13 28.84
N LYS A 20 -13.51 36.25 28.44
CA LYS A 20 -14.32 37.48 28.63
C LYS A 20 -14.82 37.60 30.07
N SER A 21 -15.27 36.51 30.67
CA SER A 21 -15.77 36.52 32.06
C SER A 21 -14.66 36.67 33.09
N GLU A 22 -13.49 36.07 32.85
CA GLU A 22 -12.39 36.04 33.81
C GLU A 22 -11.06 36.43 33.14
N PRO A 23 -10.81 37.74 32.91
CA PRO A 23 -9.63 38.21 32.19
C PRO A 23 -8.32 37.99 32.94
N GLN A 24 -8.38 37.91 34.28
CA GLN A 24 -7.24 37.73 35.18
C GLN A 24 -6.61 36.32 35.12
N LEU A 25 -7.32 35.33 34.56
CA LEU A 25 -6.85 33.95 34.54
C LEU A 25 -5.67 33.74 33.59
N SER A 26 -4.71 32.91 34.01
CA SER A 26 -3.65 32.43 33.13
C SER A 26 -4.23 31.61 31.97
N VAL A 27 -3.54 31.62 30.82
CA VAL A 27 -3.96 30.83 29.64
C VAL A 27 -4.12 29.35 29.96
N ARG A 28 -3.25 28.82 30.83
CA ARG A 28 -3.28 27.42 31.25
C ARG A 28 -4.50 27.13 32.12
N ALA A 29 -4.84 28.01 33.05
CA ALA A 29 -6.03 27.88 33.89
C ALA A 29 -7.33 27.98 33.05
N ALA A 30 -7.37 28.89 32.08
CA ALA A 30 -8.50 28.99 31.13
C ALA A 30 -8.67 27.70 30.31
N CYS A 31 -7.57 27.11 29.80
CA CYS A 31 -7.63 25.84 29.07
C CYS A 31 -8.08 24.67 29.95
N ARG A 32 -7.73 24.65 31.24
CA ARG A 32 -8.19 23.63 32.19
C ARG A 32 -9.69 23.72 32.43
N LYS A 33 -10.21 24.93 32.68
CA LYS A 33 -11.64 25.17 32.85
C LYS A 33 -12.44 24.81 31.59
N VAL A 34 -11.92 25.14 30.41
CA VAL A 34 -12.54 24.74 29.13
C VAL A 34 -12.48 23.22 28.92
N SER A 35 -11.41 22.56 29.37
CA SER A 35 -11.29 21.09 29.34
C SER A 35 -12.37 20.43 30.17
N GLU A 36 -12.62 20.94 31.39
CA GLU A 36 -13.69 20.47 32.28
C GLU A 36 -15.08 20.70 31.67
N LEU A 37 -15.34 21.90 31.11
CA LEU A 37 -16.64 22.24 30.53
C LEU A 37 -16.96 21.50 29.23
N THR A 38 -15.95 21.21 28.40
CA THR A 38 -16.14 20.62 27.07
C THR A 38 -15.84 19.13 27.00
N GLY A 39 -15.32 18.54 28.08
CA GLY A 39 -14.87 17.14 28.13
C GLY A 39 -13.68 16.83 27.22
N LEU A 40 -12.96 17.87 26.74
CA LEU A 40 -11.79 17.72 25.89
C LEU A 40 -10.52 17.83 26.72
N THR A 41 -9.52 16.99 26.46
CA THR A 41 -8.19 17.12 27.10
C THR A 41 -7.61 18.54 26.94
N GLU A 42 -6.93 19.07 27.97
CA GLU A 42 -6.23 20.38 27.91
C GLU A 42 -5.39 20.56 26.63
N ARG A 43 -4.62 19.53 26.24
CA ARG A 43 -3.81 19.53 25.00
C ARG A 43 -4.63 19.79 23.73
N SER A 44 -5.85 19.26 23.67
CA SER A 44 -6.75 19.46 22.52
C SER A 44 -7.26 20.89 22.48
N VAL A 45 -7.60 21.48 23.62
CA VAL A 45 -8.02 22.89 23.73
C VAL A 45 -6.88 23.82 23.30
N PHE A 46 -5.65 23.58 23.77
CA PHE A 46 -4.46 24.31 23.34
C PHE A 46 -4.24 24.24 21.82
N ARG A 47 -4.37 23.04 21.25
CA ARG A 47 -4.20 22.85 19.81
C ARG A 47 -5.31 23.54 19.01
N ILE A 48 -6.56 23.52 19.50
CA ILE A 48 -7.68 24.24 18.86
C ILE A 48 -7.44 25.74 18.88
N LYS A 49 -7.00 26.31 20.01
CA LYS A 49 -6.61 27.73 20.09
C LYS A 49 -5.51 28.07 19.08
N LEU A 50 -4.47 27.24 19.01
CA LEU A 50 -3.37 27.43 18.07
C LEU A 50 -3.83 27.35 16.61
N ASP A 51 -4.68 26.37 16.29
CA ASP A 51 -5.28 26.18 14.98
C ASP A 51 -6.10 27.41 14.55
N VAL A 52 -6.90 27.98 15.46
CA VAL A 52 -7.70 29.20 15.21
C VAL A 52 -6.82 30.43 15.02
N ASN A 53 -5.81 30.63 15.88
CA ASN A 53 -4.88 31.76 15.75
C ASN A 53 -4.08 31.70 14.45
N ARG A 54 -3.87 30.50 13.88
CA ARG A 54 -3.26 30.28 12.56
C ARG A 54 -4.28 30.35 11.42
N GLY A 55 -5.50 30.84 11.66
CA GLY A 55 -6.58 30.97 10.68
C GLY A 55 -7.12 29.64 10.15
N THR A 56 -6.84 28.51 10.80
CA THR A 56 -7.02 27.18 10.22
C THR A 56 -7.81 26.24 11.13
N LEU A 57 -9.14 26.28 11.07
CA LEU A 57 -9.99 25.21 11.60
C LEU A 57 -10.19 24.08 10.58
N LYS A 58 -9.11 23.42 10.16
CA LYS A 58 -9.22 22.29 9.21
C LYS A 58 -9.64 21.01 9.94
N SER A 59 -10.60 20.31 9.33
CA SER A 59 -10.83 18.88 9.60
C SER A 59 -9.55 18.10 9.32
N PRO A 60 -9.18 17.10 10.14
CA PRO A 60 -8.30 16.06 9.66
C PRO A 60 -8.89 15.50 8.36
N LYS A 61 -8.10 15.46 7.27
CA LYS A 61 -8.54 14.78 6.03
C LYS A 61 -8.91 13.36 6.42
N ARG A 62 -10.17 12.96 6.24
CA ARG A 62 -10.56 11.56 6.38
C ARG A 62 -9.70 10.79 5.38
N LYS A 63 -8.80 9.91 5.85
CA LYS A 63 -8.27 8.86 4.98
C LYS A 63 -9.51 8.08 4.56
N ARG A 64 -9.86 8.06 3.26
CA ARG A 64 -10.94 7.20 2.76
C ARG A 64 -10.68 5.81 3.34
N LEU A 65 -11.60 5.32 4.16
CA LEU A 65 -11.53 3.95 4.64
C LEU A 65 -11.47 3.07 3.40
N ARG A 66 -10.46 2.19 3.33
CA ARG A 66 -10.45 1.11 2.35
C ARG A 66 -11.47 0.10 2.88
N LEU A 67 -12.76 0.38 2.68
CA LEU A 67 -13.81 -0.58 3.01
C LEU A 67 -13.67 -1.76 2.03
N PRO A 68 -13.81 -3.00 2.51
CA PRO A 68 -14.10 -4.11 1.61
C PRO A 68 -15.43 -3.80 0.93
N ALA A 69 -15.48 -3.98 -0.40
CA ALA A 69 -16.65 -3.63 -1.21
C ALA A 69 -17.90 -4.33 -0.68
N MET A 70 -18.88 -3.56 -0.20
CA MET A 70 -20.24 -4.02 0.09
C MET A 70 -21.28 -3.36 -0.84
N ASP A 71 -20.83 -2.57 -1.82
CA ASP A 71 -21.65 -1.84 -2.79
C ASP A 71 -20.92 -1.88 -4.15
N ASP A 72 -21.60 -2.33 -5.21
CA ASP A 72 -21.11 -2.41 -6.60
C ASP A 72 -20.58 -1.07 -7.15
N ARG A 73 -21.01 0.06 -6.57
CA ARG A 73 -20.59 1.42 -6.92
C ARG A 73 -19.31 1.85 -6.22
N ALA A 74 -18.91 1.17 -5.14
CA ALA A 74 -17.62 1.35 -4.50
C ALA A 74 -16.58 0.45 -5.18
N LYS A 75 -16.25 0.74 -6.45
CA LYS A 75 -15.09 0.14 -7.13
C LYS A 75 -13.83 0.39 -6.30
N THR A 76 -13.51 -0.57 -5.44
CA THR A 76 -12.21 -0.71 -4.78
C THR A 76 -11.19 -0.49 -5.88
N LYS A 77 -10.25 0.43 -5.69
CA LYS A 77 -9.21 0.64 -6.69
C LYS A 77 -8.55 -0.72 -6.93
N LYS A 78 -8.77 -1.30 -8.12
CA LYS A 78 -8.17 -2.57 -8.50
C LYS A 78 -6.69 -2.52 -8.19
N THR A 79 -6.17 -3.53 -7.50
CA THR A 79 -4.73 -3.64 -7.31
C THR A 79 -4.05 -3.71 -8.68
N ARG A 80 -2.75 -3.41 -8.76
CA ARG A 80 -2.02 -3.52 -10.05
C ARG A 80 -2.08 -4.95 -10.61
N LEU A 81 -2.17 -5.95 -9.73
CA LEU A 81 -2.37 -7.35 -10.11
C LEU A 81 -3.77 -7.60 -10.65
N GLU A 82 -4.81 -6.99 -10.08
CA GLU A 82 -6.19 -7.09 -10.60
C GLU A 82 -6.45 -6.27 -11.86
N LEU A 83 -5.56 -5.31 -12.17
CA LEU A 83 -5.66 -4.49 -13.36
C LEU A 83 -5.23 -5.26 -14.62
N HIS A 84 -4.31 -6.20 -14.47
CA HIS A 84 -3.75 -6.98 -15.57
C HIS A 84 -4.17 -8.44 -15.42
N ASP A 85 -4.62 -9.07 -16.49
CA ASP A 85 -4.99 -10.48 -16.45
C ASP A 85 -3.77 -11.37 -16.14
N SER A 86 -4.04 -12.50 -15.50
CA SER A 86 -3.09 -13.57 -15.19
C SER A 86 -2.24 -13.96 -16.41
N PHE A 87 -2.82 -14.03 -17.62
CA PHE A 87 -2.10 -14.31 -18.86
C PHE A 87 -1.07 -13.24 -19.21
N SER A 88 -1.42 -11.95 -19.07
CA SER A 88 -0.51 -10.84 -19.34
C SER A 88 0.63 -10.79 -18.31
N LEU A 89 0.34 -11.08 -17.05
CA LEU A 89 1.36 -11.20 -16.00
C LEU A 89 2.30 -12.39 -16.24
N ALA A 90 1.76 -13.52 -16.70
CA ALA A 90 2.56 -14.69 -17.09
C ALA A 90 3.43 -14.39 -18.31
N ALA A 91 2.92 -13.67 -19.30
CA ALA A 91 3.70 -13.20 -20.45
C ALA A 91 4.85 -12.29 -20.02
N LEU A 92 4.61 -11.37 -19.08
CA LEU A 92 5.65 -10.49 -18.55
C LEU A 92 6.74 -11.30 -17.86
N ARG A 93 6.35 -12.28 -17.05
CA ARG A 93 7.30 -13.19 -16.38
C ARG A 93 8.15 -13.95 -17.40
N ARG A 94 7.54 -14.49 -18.46
CA ARG A 94 8.27 -15.17 -19.54
C ARG A 94 9.27 -14.23 -20.21
N LYS A 95 8.88 -12.99 -20.51
CA LYS A 95 9.76 -12.00 -21.12
C LYS A 95 11.00 -11.73 -20.24
N VAL A 96 10.80 -11.53 -18.94
CA VAL A 96 11.91 -11.39 -17.99
C VAL A 96 12.83 -12.61 -18.01
N HIS A 97 12.29 -13.83 -18.07
CA HIS A 97 13.11 -15.04 -18.17
C HIS A 97 13.86 -15.16 -19.50
N GLN A 98 13.30 -14.68 -20.61
CA GLN A 98 14.00 -14.65 -21.90
C GLN A 98 15.27 -13.79 -21.84
N TYR A 99 15.25 -12.67 -21.12
CA TYR A 99 16.46 -11.88 -20.87
C TYR A 99 17.55 -12.69 -20.16
N PHE A 100 17.18 -13.43 -19.10
CA PHE A 100 18.13 -14.30 -18.40
C PHE A 100 18.67 -15.42 -19.30
N LEU A 101 17.83 -16.03 -20.15
CA LEU A 101 18.26 -17.05 -21.09
C LEU A 101 19.26 -16.52 -22.13
N ARG A 102 19.13 -15.24 -22.51
CA ARG A 102 20.05 -14.54 -23.42
C ARG A 102 21.29 -13.97 -22.71
N ASN A 103 21.45 -14.20 -21.40
CA ASN A 103 22.47 -13.57 -20.56
C ASN A 103 22.48 -12.03 -20.61
N GLU A 104 21.32 -11.42 -20.89
CA GLU A 104 21.15 -9.97 -20.88
C GLU A 104 20.53 -9.51 -19.56
N LEU A 105 20.96 -8.35 -19.06
CA LEU A 105 20.39 -7.77 -17.84
C LEU A 105 19.00 -7.16 -18.13
N PRO A 106 17.91 -7.68 -17.51
CA PRO A 106 16.58 -7.12 -17.67
C PRO A 106 16.43 -5.85 -16.83
N THR A 107 16.25 -4.71 -17.50
CA THR A 107 15.95 -3.43 -16.87
C THR A 107 14.48 -3.08 -17.08
N ALA A 108 13.83 -2.44 -16.09
CA ALA A 108 12.44 -2.02 -16.20
C ALA A 108 12.15 -1.13 -17.43
N ALA A 109 13.12 -0.32 -17.85
CA ALA A 109 13.01 0.50 -19.07
C ALA A 109 12.96 -0.36 -20.34
N LYS A 110 13.88 -1.32 -20.49
CA LYS A 110 13.89 -2.27 -21.60
C LYS A 110 12.60 -3.08 -21.64
N LEU A 111 12.16 -3.59 -20.49
CA LEU A 111 10.91 -4.34 -20.39
C LEU A 111 9.69 -3.48 -20.78
N ALA A 112 9.60 -2.23 -20.31
CA ALA A 112 8.49 -1.34 -20.67
C ALA A 112 8.46 -1.02 -22.17
N GLN A 113 9.63 -0.89 -22.79
CA GLN A 113 9.75 -0.71 -24.24
C GLN A 113 9.31 -1.99 -24.97
N ASP A 114 9.85 -3.14 -24.60
CA ASP A 114 9.49 -4.43 -25.19
C ASP A 114 8.00 -4.73 -25.08
N VAL A 115 7.39 -4.51 -23.92
CA VAL A 115 5.94 -4.68 -23.74
C VAL A 115 5.13 -3.76 -24.67
N THR A 116 5.67 -2.59 -25.01
CA THR A 116 5.01 -1.67 -25.95
C THR A 116 5.23 -2.07 -27.41
N SER A 117 6.37 -2.68 -27.72
CA SER A 117 6.75 -3.09 -29.09
C SER A 117 6.22 -4.47 -29.48
N ASP A 118 5.97 -5.34 -28.50
CA ASP A 118 5.53 -6.72 -28.70
C ASP A 118 4.01 -6.76 -28.92
N SER A 119 3.59 -6.94 -30.18
CA SER A 119 2.18 -6.98 -30.57
C SER A 119 1.40 -8.14 -29.95
N ASP A 120 2.10 -9.22 -29.59
CA ASP A 120 1.48 -10.42 -28.99
C ASP A 120 1.16 -10.21 -27.51
N MET A 121 1.70 -9.15 -26.90
CA MET A 121 1.47 -8.84 -25.51
C MET A 121 0.34 -7.81 -25.36
N ASN A 122 -0.85 -8.28 -24.99
CA ASN A 122 -2.01 -7.43 -24.74
C ASN A 122 -1.88 -6.65 -23.40
N MET A 123 -0.94 -5.71 -23.35
CA MET A 123 -0.61 -4.88 -22.20
C MET A 123 -0.56 -3.41 -22.61
N PRO A 124 -1.18 -2.51 -21.83
CA PRO A 124 -1.12 -1.08 -22.15
C PRO A 124 0.29 -0.54 -21.95
N LYS A 125 0.66 0.46 -22.76
CA LYS A 125 1.90 1.22 -22.58
C LYS A 125 1.95 1.79 -21.15
N MET A 126 3.05 1.53 -20.46
CA MET A 126 3.20 1.91 -19.05
C MET A 126 4.53 2.62 -18.77
N SER A 127 4.52 3.49 -17.76
CA SER A 127 5.75 4.16 -17.33
C SER A 127 6.74 3.18 -16.70
N VAL A 128 8.04 3.48 -16.76
CA VAL A 128 9.11 2.69 -16.13
C VAL A 128 8.85 2.47 -14.64
N ARG A 129 8.36 3.50 -13.94
CA ARG A 129 7.99 3.41 -12.52
C ARG A 129 6.83 2.43 -12.28
N THR A 130 5.84 2.42 -13.16
CA THR A 130 4.72 1.48 -13.07
C THR A 130 5.21 0.05 -13.33
N MET A 131 6.07 -0.14 -14.33
CA MET A 131 6.69 -1.43 -14.63
C MET A 131 7.48 -1.97 -13.44
N GLN A 132 8.32 -1.16 -12.79
CA GLN A 132 9.05 -1.56 -11.58
C GLN A 132 8.13 -2.05 -10.47
N ARG A 133 7.02 -1.33 -10.23
CA ARG A 133 6.05 -1.71 -9.20
C ARG A 133 5.34 -3.01 -9.56
N LEU A 134 4.96 -3.18 -10.82
CA LEU A 134 4.32 -4.40 -11.31
C LEU A 134 5.24 -5.61 -11.18
N LEU A 135 6.51 -5.45 -11.56
CA LEU A 135 7.55 -6.49 -11.40
C LEU A 135 7.72 -6.90 -9.94
N ASN A 136 7.70 -5.94 -9.00
CA ASN A 136 7.73 -6.25 -7.57
C ASN A 136 6.48 -7.01 -7.12
N ASP A 137 5.30 -6.61 -7.59
CA ASP A 137 4.03 -7.25 -7.22
C ASP A 137 3.95 -8.70 -7.72
N ILE A 138 4.47 -9.02 -8.91
CA ILE A 138 4.52 -10.40 -9.44
C ILE A 138 5.68 -11.23 -8.87
N GLY A 139 6.48 -10.66 -7.99
CA GLY A 139 7.48 -11.41 -7.22
C GLY A 139 8.93 -11.30 -7.68
N PHE A 140 9.26 -10.28 -8.48
CA PHE A 140 10.66 -9.89 -8.68
C PHE A 140 11.10 -8.87 -7.63
N SER A 141 12.39 -8.63 -7.55
CA SER A 141 13.01 -7.64 -6.67
C SER A 141 14.20 -7.00 -7.38
N PHE A 142 14.35 -5.69 -7.23
CA PHE A 142 15.53 -4.97 -7.72
C PHE A 142 16.58 -4.93 -6.62
N ARG A 143 17.73 -5.55 -6.85
CA ARG A 143 18.88 -5.53 -5.93
C ARG A 143 19.97 -4.64 -6.49
N LYS A 144 20.62 -3.89 -5.61
CA LYS A 144 21.80 -3.10 -5.98
C LYS A 144 23.00 -4.02 -6.15
N ARG A 145 23.69 -3.91 -7.28
CA ARG A 145 24.99 -4.54 -7.54
C ARG A 145 25.97 -3.47 -8.04
N LYS A 146 26.86 -3.02 -7.15
CA LYS A 146 27.81 -1.92 -7.41
C LYS A 146 27.09 -0.69 -7.98
N ARG A 147 27.35 -0.33 -9.25
CA ARG A 147 26.75 0.81 -9.96
C ARG A 147 25.42 0.49 -10.66
N ASN A 148 25.05 -0.79 -10.76
CA ASN A 148 23.87 -1.25 -11.48
C ASN A 148 22.81 -1.79 -10.52
N CYS A 149 21.55 -1.81 -10.96
CA CYS A 149 20.48 -2.51 -10.28
C CYS A 149 20.11 -3.74 -11.10
N GLU A 150 20.16 -4.92 -10.49
CA GLU A 150 19.77 -6.17 -11.12
C GLU A 150 18.35 -6.54 -10.69
N LEU A 151 17.55 -6.98 -11.66
CA LEU A 151 16.26 -7.59 -11.39
C LEU A 151 16.48 -9.07 -11.11
N LEU A 152 16.00 -9.55 -9.97
CA LEU A 152 16.09 -10.95 -9.54
C LEU A 152 14.73 -11.43 -9.04
N GLU A 153 14.43 -12.71 -9.17
CA GLU A 153 13.27 -13.28 -8.47
C GLU A 153 13.47 -13.16 -6.95
N ARG A 154 12.37 -12.99 -6.20
CA ARG A 154 12.46 -12.98 -4.74
C ARG A 154 12.90 -14.36 -4.21
N ASP A 155 13.73 -14.34 -3.16
CA ASP A 155 14.35 -15.54 -2.60
C ASP A 155 13.32 -16.55 -2.05
N ASP A 156 12.19 -16.07 -1.53
CA ASP A 156 11.08 -16.89 -1.05
C ASP A 156 10.43 -17.68 -2.19
N ILE A 157 10.16 -17.04 -3.33
CA ILE A 157 9.61 -17.67 -4.54
C ILE A 157 10.59 -18.72 -5.09
N ILE A 158 11.89 -18.39 -5.14
CA ILE A 158 12.93 -19.35 -5.55
C ILE A 158 12.94 -20.55 -4.61
N THR A 159 12.86 -20.31 -3.31
CA THR A 159 12.86 -21.36 -2.28
C THR A 159 11.63 -22.26 -2.42
N TRP A 160 10.44 -21.68 -2.60
CA TRP A 160 9.20 -22.42 -2.84
C TRP A 160 9.29 -23.26 -4.10
N ARG A 161 9.80 -22.72 -5.20
CA ARG A 161 10.00 -23.46 -6.45
C ARG A 161 10.95 -24.64 -6.26
N ARG A 162 12.07 -24.45 -5.54
CA ARG A 162 13.01 -25.54 -5.24
C ARG A 162 12.37 -26.63 -4.40
N ARG A 163 11.60 -26.27 -3.36
CA ARG A 163 10.85 -27.23 -2.53
C ARG A 163 9.86 -28.01 -3.39
N TYR A 164 9.03 -27.31 -4.14
CA TYR A 164 8.05 -27.90 -5.06
C TYR A 164 8.67 -28.91 -6.04
N LEU A 165 9.78 -28.54 -6.69
CA LEU A 165 10.48 -29.45 -7.61
C LEU A 165 11.07 -30.67 -6.91
N ARG A 166 11.56 -30.54 -5.66
CA ARG A 166 12.02 -31.69 -4.87
C ARG A 166 10.86 -32.62 -4.51
N THR A 167 9.73 -32.07 -4.07
CA THR A 167 8.53 -32.83 -3.77
C THR A 167 8.05 -33.61 -4.99
N ILE A 168 7.98 -32.96 -6.17
CA ILE A 168 7.61 -33.66 -7.42
C ILE A 168 8.55 -34.82 -7.73
N ARG A 169 9.87 -34.63 -7.56
CA ARG A 169 10.85 -35.71 -7.81
C ARG A 169 10.62 -36.89 -6.87
N GLN A 170 10.33 -36.64 -5.60
CA GLN A 170 10.02 -37.67 -4.61
C GLN A 170 8.73 -38.42 -4.96
N LEU A 171 7.65 -37.70 -5.29
CA LEU A 171 6.38 -38.29 -5.69
C LEU A 171 6.51 -39.18 -6.93
N ARG A 172 7.26 -38.72 -7.93
CA ARG A 172 7.56 -39.50 -9.15
C ARG A 172 8.38 -40.76 -8.85
N ALA A 173 9.36 -40.67 -7.95
CA ALA A 173 10.13 -41.84 -7.51
C ALA A 173 9.26 -42.88 -6.78
N GLN A 174 8.27 -42.42 -6.03
CA GLN A 174 7.29 -43.26 -5.33
C GLN A 174 6.13 -43.74 -6.22
N LYS A 175 6.14 -43.41 -7.53
CA LYS A 175 5.05 -43.67 -8.49
C LYS A 175 3.68 -43.13 -8.04
N ARG A 176 3.65 -42.09 -7.20
CA ARG A 176 2.42 -41.39 -6.77
C ARG A 176 2.09 -40.28 -7.75
N TYR A 177 0.81 -40.12 -8.07
CA TYR A 177 0.35 -39.07 -8.98
C TYR A 177 0.47 -37.70 -8.32
N VAL A 178 1.02 -36.73 -9.05
CA VAL A 178 1.31 -35.38 -8.57
C VAL A 178 0.04 -34.58 -8.20
N HIS A 179 -1.12 -34.99 -8.71
CA HIS A 179 -2.38 -34.25 -8.60
C HIS A 179 -3.02 -34.29 -7.20
N ASP A 180 -2.91 -35.40 -6.45
CA ASP A 180 -3.77 -35.61 -5.26
C ASP A 180 -3.23 -35.01 -3.96
N GLU A 181 -1.93 -34.72 -3.86
CA GLU A 181 -1.29 -34.33 -2.57
C GLU A 181 -0.91 -32.85 -2.47
N LEU A 182 -0.79 -32.15 -3.60
CA LEU A 182 -0.39 -30.75 -3.61
C LEU A 182 -1.54 -29.81 -3.23
N CYS A 183 -2.80 -30.21 -3.44
CA CYS A 183 -3.97 -29.41 -3.00
C CYS A 183 -4.05 -29.24 -1.48
N ASN A 184 -3.64 -30.24 -0.69
CA ASN A 184 -3.76 -30.19 0.77
C ASN A 184 -2.66 -29.36 1.45
N HIS A 185 -1.51 -29.15 0.81
CA HIS A 185 -0.40 -28.39 1.39
C HIS A 185 -0.53 -26.87 1.16
N TYR A 186 -1.15 -26.44 0.06
CA TYR A 186 -1.35 -25.02 -0.27
C TYR A 186 -2.58 -24.38 0.40
N MET A 187 -3.48 -25.17 0.99
CA MET A 187 -4.66 -24.68 1.72
C MET A 187 -4.42 -24.50 3.23
N ASN A 188 -3.27 -24.94 3.75
CA ASN A 188 -2.97 -24.97 5.20
C ASN A 188 -1.79 -24.08 5.64
N ASN A 189 -1.37 -23.10 4.81
CA ASN A 189 -0.39 -22.07 5.19
C ASN A 189 -0.84 -20.67 4.74
#